data_AF-A0A974HNH9-F1
#
_entry.id   AF-A0A974HNH9-F1
#
_cell.length_a   1.000
_cell.length_b   1.000
_cell.length_c   1.000
_cell.angle_alpha   90.00
_cell.angle_beta   90.00
_cell.angle_gamma   90.00
#
_symmetry.space_group_name_H-M   'P 1'
#
loop_
_entity.id
_entity.type
_entity.pdbx_description
1 polymer ?
#
loop_
_entity_poly.entity_id
_entity_poly.type
_entity_poly.pdbx_seq_one_letter_code
_entity_poly.pdbx_strand_id
1 'polypeptide(L)'
;MWITEVDDKSPMIPYCTIQYDGKITLSKPLRIISSCNVNIYKFPFDTQTCYLTVGSYIYTVKDVVMHPKFNSSDVNANSLIAFAGKGDWTLLNVDVIEHDLIYGDVYSKVSYMITIKRAPVVYVINIIIPACFMVLLDIASMFIPVGSGERLGFKITLILGFSVLLLILNGMVPSSDSPPILGIFCVVCLSVMVFSIIGSILTNYMMALSDTRPNVPNWVKTWILKCLSRVLLFKLYKDEKDLVVSIDTVISLSDPNVMNTDNQPDMELQKKTEDSDKEIKVTLEVSFLKRLLSAVLKIHKDLNLSKNKQDAKSEWYLAALVVDRLILICHLIIVIIIFSILIIVWATETIYV
;
A
#
# COMPACT_ATOMS: atom_id res chain seq x y z
N MET A 1 -38.37 -19.07 -4.22
CA MET A 1 -37.01 -19.65 -4.12
C MET A 1 -37.18 -21.06 -3.58
N TRP A 2 -36.76 -22.08 -4.33
CA TRP A 2 -37.21 -23.46 -4.11
C TRP A 2 -36.23 -24.25 -3.26
N ILE A 3 -36.73 -25.23 -2.52
CA ILE A 3 -35.91 -26.26 -1.88
C ILE A 3 -35.24 -27.05 -3.00
N THR A 4 -33.91 -27.02 -3.07
CA THR A 4 -33.16 -27.71 -4.13
C THR A 4 -32.82 -29.13 -3.74
N GLU A 5 -32.67 -29.40 -2.43
CA GLU A 5 -32.35 -30.74 -1.92
C GLU A 5 -32.78 -30.85 -0.44
N VAL A 6 -33.49 -31.94 -0.09
CA VAL A 6 -33.73 -32.34 1.31
C VAL A 6 -32.69 -33.40 1.63
N ASP A 7 -31.77 -33.11 2.55
CA ASP A 7 -30.74 -34.07 2.94
C ASP A 7 -31.40 -35.17 3.81
N ASP A 8 -31.54 -36.38 3.24
CA ASP A 8 -32.26 -37.54 3.79
C ASP A 8 -31.60 -38.15 5.05
N LYS A 9 -30.58 -37.49 5.60
CA LYS A 9 -29.93 -37.86 6.86
C LYS A 9 -30.73 -37.47 8.11
N SER A 10 -31.89 -36.85 7.95
CA SER A 10 -32.75 -36.47 9.08
C SER A 10 -33.38 -37.73 9.70
N PRO A 11 -33.45 -37.85 11.03
CA PRO A 11 -33.99 -39.05 11.66
C PRO A 11 -35.44 -39.29 11.24
N MET A 12 -35.71 -40.49 10.70
CA MET A 12 -37.04 -40.88 10.23
C MET A 12 -37.98 -41.05 11.43
N ILE A 13 -39.10 -40.32 11.42
CA ILE A 13 -40.17 -40.48 12.41
C ILE A 13 -41.34 -41.21 11.73
N PRO A 14 -41.57 -42.50 12.05
CA PRO A 14 -42.61 -43.30 11.40
C PRO A 14 -44.01 -43.13 12.02
N TYR A 15 -44.13 -42.34 13.08
CA TYR A 15 -45.37 -42.16 13.82
C TYR A 15 -46.06 -40.84 13.44
N CYS A 16 -47.39 -40.87 13.41
CA CYS A 16 -48.24 -39.67 13.31
C CYS A 16 -49.35 -39.74 14.36
N THR A 17 -49.86 -38.59 14.78
CA THR A 17 -50.97 -38.50 15.75
C THR A 17 -52.26 -38.23 15.00
N ILE A 18 -53.29 -39.04 15.24
CA ILE A 18 -54.62 -38.90 14.64
C ILE A 18 -55.61 -38.55 15.76
N GLN A 19 -56.40 -37.50 15.55
CA GLN A 19 -57.47 -37.07 16.45
C GLN A 19 -58.84 -37.59 15.96
N TYR A 20 -59.81 -37.65 16.86
CA TYR A 20 -61.16 -38.19 16.58
C TYR A 20 -61.94 -37.39 15.54
N ASP A 21 -61.57 -36.12 15.33
CA ASP A 21 -62.13 -35.19 14.33
C ASP A 21 -61.50 -35.36 12.94
N GLY A 22 -60.60 -36.33 12.77
CA GLY A 22 -59.87 -36.56 11.53
C GLY A 22 -58.62 -35.71 11.36
N LYS A 23 -58.23 -34.89 12.35
CA LYS A 23 -57.00 -34.10 12.29
C LYS A 23 -55.76 -34.99 12.46
N ILE A 24 -54.88 -34.95 11.46
CA ILE A 24 -53.60 -35.69 11.47
C ILE A 24 -52.48 -34.69 11.75
N THR A 25 -51.65 -34.96 12.77
CA THR A 25 -50.46 -34.17 13.08
C THR A 25 -49.21 -34.99 12.81
N LEU A 26 -48.31 -34.43 12.00
CA LEU A 26 -47.02 -35.01 11.67
C LEU A 26 -45.90 -34.03 12.05
N SER A 27 -44.96 -34.49 12.87
CA SER A 27 -43.77 -33.73 13.26
C SER A 27 -42.53 -34.43 12.71
N LYS A 28 -41.77 -33.75 11.87
CA LYS A 28 -40.51 -34.27 11.30
C LYS A 28 -39.43 -33.20 11.33
N PRO A 29 -38.22 -33.49 11.84
CA PRO A 29 -37.07 -32.61 11.65
C PRO A 29 -36.63 -32.69 10.18
N LEU A 30 -36.32 -31.54 9.59
CA LEU A 30 -35.88 -31.44 8.20
C LEU A 30 -34.56 -30.67 8.13
N ARG A 31 -33.57 -31.24 7.46
CA ARG A 31 -32.40 -30.52 6.99
C ARG A 31 -32.65 -30.06 5.56
N ILE A 32 -32.71 -28.75 5.37
CA ILE A 32 -33.09 -28.13 4.09
C ILE A 32 -31.87 -27.42 3.51
N ILE A 33 -31.59 -27.70 2.23
CA ILE A 33 -30.66 -26.91 1.42
C ILE A 33 -31.51 -26.09 0.45
N SER A 34 -31.33 -24.77 0.50
CA SER A 34 -32.04 -23.83 -0.37
C SER A 34 -31.05 -22.84 -0.97
N SER A 35 -31.29 -22.43 -2.21
CA SER A 35 -30.55 -21.33 -2.81
C SER A 35 -31.06 -20.01 -2.22
N CYS A 36 -30.20 -19.02 -1.97
CA CYS A 36 -30.59 -17.68 -1.57
C CYS A 36 -29.75 -16.63 -2.30
N ASN A 37 -30.36 -15.53 -2.74
CA ASN A 37 -29.59 -14.41 -3.29
C ASN A 37 -29.05 -13.59 -2.13
N VAL A 38 -27.76 -13.75 -1.85
CA VAL A 38 -27.09 -13.12 -0.72
C VAL A 38 -26.39 -11.84 -1.16
N ASN A 39 -26.55 -10.77 -0.38
CA ASN A 39 -25.86 -9.52 -0.62
C ASN A 39 -24.65 -9.39 0.30
N ILE A 40 -23.45 -9.54 -0.26
CA ILE A 40 -22.20 -9.52 0.50
C ILE A 40 -21.53 -8.15 0.57
N TYR A 41 -22.18 -7.08 0.07
CA TYR A 41 -21.56 -5.76 0.00
C TYR A 41 -21.01 -5.29 1.36
N LYS A 42 -21.78 -5.52 2.44
CA LYS A 42 -21.42 -5.13 3.82
C LYS A 42 -20.63 -6.19 4.61
N PHE A 43 -20.10 -7.22 3.94
CA PHE A 43 -19.32 -8.26 4.63
C PHE A 43 -18.16 -7.66 5.44
N PRO A 44 -17.92 -8.09 6.70
CA PRO A 44 -18.56 -9.19 7.45
C PRO A 44 -19.73 -8.76 8.37
N PHE A 45 -20.19 -7.51 8.28
CA PHE A 45 -21.27 -6.94 9.09
C PHE A 45 -22.63 -7.08 8.39
N ASP A 46 -22.80 -8.12 7.59
CA ASP A 46 -23.95 -8.33 6.73
C ASP A 46 -25.15 -8.93 7.48
N THR A 47 -26.33 -8.50 7.06
CA THR A 47 -27.62 -9.10 7.42
C THR A 47 -28.24 -9.66 6.15
N GLN A 48 -28.66 -10.92 6.19
CA GLN A 48 -29.22 -11.63 5.04
C GLN A 48 -30.70 -11.91 5.31
N THR A 49 -31.52 -11.77 4.26
CA THR A 49 -32.93 -12.12 4.30
C THR A 49 -33.19 -13.14 3.22
N CYS A 50 -33.56 -14.35 3.63
CA CYS A 50 -33.80 -15.48 2.73
C CYS A 50 -35.23 -15.99 2.88
N TYR A 51 -35.78 -16.52 1.79
CA TYR A 51 -37.15 -17.02 1.77
C TYR A 51 -37.17 -18.53 1.62
N LEU A 52 -37.78 -19.21 2.58
CA LEU A 52 -38.09 -20.63 2.50
C LEU A 52 -39.56 -20.78 2.12
N THR A 53 -39.83 -21.14 0.86
CA THR A 53 -41.20 -21.31 0.36
C THR A 53 -41.62 -22.77 0.40
N VAL A 54 -42.74 -23.04 1.06
CA VAL A 54 -43.41 -24.35 1.09
C VAL A 54 -44.70 -24.25 0.26
N GLY A 55 -44.89 -25.22 -0.63
CA GLY A 55 -45.96 -25.20 -1.61
C GLY A 55 -46.17 -26.58 -2.22
N SER A 56 -47.37 -26.81 -2.76
CA SER A 56 -47.66 -28.04 -3.50
C SER A 56 -47.02 -27.92 -4.88
N TYR A 57 -46.38 -29.00 -5.34
CA TYR A 57 -45.80 -29.02 -6.68
C TYR A 57 -46.83 -29.33 -7.77
N ILE A 58 -47.87 -30.11 -7.43
CA ILE A 58 -48.83 -30.67 -8.40
C ILE A 58 -50.22 -30.09 -8.19
N TYR A 59 -50.69 -30.08 -6.95
CA TYR A 59 -52.07 -29.71 -6.62
C TYR A 59 -52.30 -28.19 -6.61
N THR A 60 -53.43 -27.78 -7.18
CA THR A 60 -53.90 -26.39 -7.20
C THR A 60 -54.65 -26.04 -5.91
N VAL A 61 -54.99 -24.76 -5.74
CA VAL A 61 -55.82 -24.27 -4.60
C VAL A 61 -57.18 -24.95 -4.49
N LYS A 62 -57.68 -25.59 -5.56
CA LYS A 62 -58.95 -26.33 -5.55
C LYS A 62 -58.87 -27.61 -4.73
N ASP A 63 -57.68 -28.22 -4.66
CA ASP A 63 -57.47 -29.51 -4.00
C ASP A 63 -56.75 -29.34 -2.66
N VAL A 64 -55.72 -28.49 -2.62
CA VAL A 64 -54.86 -28.30 -1.44
C VAL A 64 -54.59 -26.82 -1.21
N VAL A 65 -54.96 -26.34 -0.03
CA VAL A 65 -54.64 -25.01 0.48
C VAL A 65 -53.70 -25.14 1.67
N MET A 66 -52.63 -24.34 1.67
CA MET A 66 -51.64 -24.33 2.74
C MET A 66 -51.87 -23.14 3.66
N HIS A 67 -51.98 -23.41 4.96
CA HIS A 67 -52.02 -22.37 5.99
C HIS A 67 -50.95 -22.62 7.04
N PRO A 68 -50.31 -21.56 7.56
CA PRO A 68 -49.39 -21.69 8.67
C PRO A 68 -50.14 -22.09 9.95
N LYS A 69 -49.52 -22.96 10.74
CA LYS A 69 -50.11 -23.43 12.01
C LYS A 69 -50.12 -22.33 13.09
N PHE A 70 -49.17 -21.41 13.03
CA PHE A 70 -48.94 -20.35 14.01
C PHE A 70 -48.78 -19.01 13.29
N ASN A 71 -49.13 -17.93 13.97
CA ASN A 71 -48.93 -16.57 13.46
C ASN A 71 -47.44 -16.20 13.45
N SER A 72 -47.06 -15.19 12.66
CA SER A 72 -45.66 -14.73 12.54
C SER A 72 -45.00 -14.44 13.89
N SER A 73 -45.71 -13.80 14.84
CA SER A 73 -45.18 -13.50 16.18
C SER A 73 -44.81 -14.75 16.98
N ASP A 74 -45.67 -15.77 16.94
CA ASP A 74 -45.45 -17.02 17.65
C ASP A 74 -44.34 -17.84 16.99
N VAL A 75 -44.28 -17.83 15.65
CA VAL A 75 -43.19 -18.46 14.89
C VAL A 75 -41.86 -17.81 15.26
N ASN A 76 -41.78 -16.48 15.28
CA ASN A 76 -40.55 -15.79 15.63
C ASN A 76 -40.08 -16.11 17.06
N ALA A 77 -40.97 -15.99 18.05
CA ALA A 77 -40.63 -16.25 19.45
C ALA A 77 -40.14 -17.69 19.68
N ASN A 78 -40.86 -18.69 19.15
CA ASN A 78 -40.45 -20.09 19.25
C ASN A 78 -39.13 -20.35 18.51
N SER A 79 -38.93 -19.72 17.35
CA SER A 79 -37.72 -19.89 16.54
C SER A 79 -36.48 -19.32 17.24
N LEU A 80 -36.60 -18.16 17.89
CA LEU A 80 -35.52 -17.55 18.67
C LEU A 80 -35.11 -18.40 19.88
N ILE A 81 -36.08 -19.02 20.56
CA ILE A 81 -35.81 -19.93 21.69
C ILE A 81 -35.15 -21.22 21.20
N ALA A 82 -35.61 -21.77 20.07
CA ALA A 82 -35.06 -22.99 19.49
C ALA A 82 -33.67 -22.80 18.86
N PHE A 83 -33.37 -21.58 18.40
CA PHE A 83 -32.07 -21.26 17.80
C PHE A 83 -30.99 -21.16 18.88
N ALA A 84 -30.28 -22.26 19.11
CA ALA A 84 -29.10 -22.26 19.97
C ALA A 84 -27.98 -21.42 19.32
N GLY A 85 -27.79 -20.18 19.79
CA GLY A 85 -26.88 -19.16 19.23
C GLY A 85 -25.38 -19.43 19.31
N LYS A 86 -24.91 -20.65 19.04
CA LYS A 86 -23.49 -21.04 19.05
C LYS A 86 -22.96 -21.28 17.63
N GLY A 87 -23.02 -20.27 16.77
CA GLY A 87 -22.48 -20.34 15.41
C GLY A 87 -22.12 -18.96 14.85
N ASP A 88 -21.67 -18.94 13.59
CA ASP A 88 -21.26 -17.72 12.88
C ASP A 88 -22.43 -16.77 12.55
N TRP A 89 -23.66 -17.19 12.87
CA TRP A 89 -24.90 -16.49 12.55
C TRP A 89 -25.82 -16.38 13.76
N THR A 90 -26.48 -15.23 13.85
CA THR A 90 -27.52 -14.92 14.82
C THR A 90 -28.85 -14.78 14.10
N LEU A 91 -29.89 -15.47 14.59
CA LEU A 91 -31.24 -15.31 14.06
C LEU A 91 -31.83 -14.01 14.60
N LEU A 92 -32.32 -13.15 13.70
CA LEU A 92 -32.95 -11.89 14.08
C LEU A 92 -34.48 -11.99 14.07
N ASN A 93 -35.04 -12.51 12.97
CA ASN A 93 -36.48 -12.59 12.81
C ASN A 93 -36.88 -13.73 11.86
N VAL A 94 -38.10 -14.25 12.04
CA VAL A 94 -38.77 -15.16 11.12
C VAL A 94 -40.21 -14.69 10.92
N ASP A 95 -40.52 -14.18 9.72
CA ASP A 95 -41.87 -13.77 9.35
C ASP A 95 -42.53 -14.80 8.44
N VAL A 96 -43.85 -14.93 8.55
CA VAL A 96 -44.66 -15.83 7.72
C VAL A 96 -45.49 -15.02 6.73
N ILE A 97 -45.42 -15.39 5.46
CA ILE A 97 -46.11 -14.72 4.35
C ILE A 97 -46.90 -15.75 3.54
N GLU A 98 -48.22 -15.68 3.63
CA GLU A 98 -49.15 -16.43 2.79
C GLU A 98 -49.33 -15.70 1.45
N HIS A 99 -49.17 -16.43 0.35
CA HIS A 99 -49.35 -15.87 -0.99
C HIS A 99 -49.64 -16.98 -2.00
N ASP A 100 -50.43 -16.64 -3.01
CA ASP A 100 -50.74 -17.56 -4.11
C ASP A 100 -49.79 -17.32 -5.28
N LEU A 101 -49.31 -18.40 -5.90
CA LEU A 101 -48.59 -18.34 -7.16
C LEU A 101 -49.56 -18.58 -8.31
N ILE A 102 -49.63 -17.63 -9.24
CA ILE A 102 -50.41 -17.73 -10.48
C ILE A 102 -49.47 -18.13 -11.62
N TYR A 103 -49.63 -19.35 -12.13
CA TYR A 103 -48.90 -19.83 -13.31
C TYR A 103 -49.83 -20.71 -14.15
N GLY A 104 -50.67 -20.06 -14.97
CA GLY A 104 -51.82 -20.71 -15.60
C GLY A 104 -52.94 -20.98 -14.59
N ASP A 105 -52.68 -21.92 -13.68
CA ASP A 105 -53.51 -22.22 -12.51
C ASP A 105 -52.97 -21.53 -11.23
N VAL A 106 -53.80 -21.53 -10.17
CA VAL A 106 -53.46 -20.93 -8.88
C VAL A 106 -52.98 -22.00 -7.90
N TYR A 107 -51.83 -21.75 -7.27
CA TYR A 107 -51.19 -22.65 -6.31
C TYR A 107 -50.98 -21.94 -4.97
N SER A 108 -51.48 -22.53 -3.88
CA SER A 108 -51.30 -21.98 -2.52
C SER A 108 -49.88 -22.22 -2.01
N LYS A 109 -49.24 -21.18 -1.45
CA LYS A 109 -47.91 -21.24 -0.88
C LYS A 109 -47.78 -20.45 0.42
N VAL A 110 -46.86 -20.89 1.26
CA VAL A 110 -46.43 -20.18 2.48
C VAL A 110 -44.93 -19.97 2.40
N SER A 111 -44.49 -18.71 2.50
CA SER A 111 -43.08 -18.34 2.56
C SER A 111 -42.69 -17.92 3.97
N TYR A 112 -41.63 -18.52 4.48
CA TYR A 112 -40.96 -18.10 5.71
C TYR A 112 -39.79 -17.19 5.34
N MET A 113 -39.88 -15.92 5.72
CA MET A 113 -38.81 -14.95 5.54
C MET A 113 -37.90 -14.98 6.77
N ILE A 114 -36.69 -15.50 6.59
CA ILE A 114 -35.71 -15.72 7.64
C ILE A 114 -34.65 -14.62 7.53
N THR A 115 -34.51 -13.82 8.59
CA THR A 115 -33.50 -12.78 8.69
C THR A 115 -32.41 -13.20 9.66
N ILE A 116 -31.17 -13.30 9.16
CA ILE A 116 -29.99 -13.70 9.92
C ILE A 116 -28.88 -12.65 9.83
N LYS A 117 -28.12 -12.49 10.90
CA LYS A 117 -26.98 -11.56 10.99
C LYS A 117 -25.70 -12.31 11.31
N ARG A 118 -24.63 -12.02 10.56
CA ARG A 118 -23.32 -12.64 10.74
C ARG A 118 -22.63 -12.11 12.00
N ALA A 119 -21.91 -12.97 12.70
CA ALA A 119 -20.99 -12.59 13.76
C ALA A 119 -19.63 -12.13 13.16
N PRO A 120 -19.25 -10.85 13.26
CA PRO A 120 -18.08 -10.33 12.54
C PRO A 120 -16.74 -10.59 13.25
N VAL A 121 -16.77 -11.00 14.52
CA VAL A 121 -15.60 -11.02 15.43
C VAL A 121 -14.42 -11.79 14.86
N VAL A 122 -14.66 -12.97 14.29
CA VAL A 122 -13.61 -13.82 13.72
C VAL A 122 -12.91 -13.14 12.54
N TYR A 123 -13.68 -12.45 11.68
CA TYR A 123 -13.15 -11.74 10.53
C TYR A 123 -12.36 -10.49 10.93
N VAL A 124 -12.79 -9.79 11.99
CA VAL A 124 -12.06 -8.65 12.55
C VAL A 124 -10.68 -9.12 13.05
N ILE A 125 -10.64 -10.19 13.85
CA ILE A 125 -9.41 -10.69 14.45
C ILE A 125 -8.45 -11.28 13.41
N ASN A 126 -8.97 -12.05 12.45
CA ASN A 126 -8.12 -12.81 11.53
C ASN A 126 -7.76 -12.04 10.25
N ILE A 127 -8.49 -10.98 9.90
CA ILE A 127 -8.27 -10.24 8.64
C ILE A 127 -7.92 -8.78 8.92
N ILE A 128 -8.79 -8.05 9.62
CA ILE A 128 -8.62 -6.60 9.81
C ILE A 128 -7.39 -6.31 10.67
N ILE A 129 -7.24 -6.98 11.82
CA ILE A 129 -6.11 -6.75 12.73
C ILE A 129 -4.75 -7.03 12.03
N PRO A 130 -4.53 -8.19 11.38
CA PRO A 130 -3.31 -8.44 10.62
C PRO A 130 -3.07 -7.43 9.49
N ALA A 131 -4.12 -7.02 8.76
CA ALA A 131 -3.98 -5.99 7.72
C ALA A 131 -3.48 -4.66 8.29
N CYS A 132 -4.02 -4.22 9.43
CA CYS A 132 -3.57 -3.01 10.11
C CYS A 132 -2.10 -3.11 10.53
N PHE A 133 -1.68 -4.26 11.08
CA PHE A 133 -0.27 -4.48 11.43
C PHE A 133 0.65 -4.42 10.21
N MET A 134 0.26 -4.99 9.08
CA MET A 134 1.05 -4.93 7.85
C MET A 134 1.22 -3.50 7.31
N VAL A 135 0.17 -2.67 7.39
CA VAL A 135 0.25 -1.25 7.01
C VAL A 135 1.15 -0.48 7.98
N LEU A 136 1.08 -0.76 9.29
CA LEU A 136 1.99 -0.17 10.28
C LEU A 136 3.45 -0.56 10.04
N LEU A 137 3.70 -1.83 9.69
CA LEU A 137 5.03 -2.29 9.31
C LEU A 137 5.53 -1.63 8.02
N ASP A 138 4.66 -1.36 7.05
CA ASP A 138 5.04 -0.63 5.84
C ASP A 138 5.50 0.81 6.15
N ILE A 139 4.80 1.50 7.06
CA ILE A 139 5.24 2.80 7.58
C ILE A 139 6.57 2.67 8.32
N ALA A 140 6.67 1.68 9.23
CA ALA A 140 7.89 1.43 10.01
C ALA A 140 9.11 1.17 9.12
N SER A 141 8.91 0.49 7.99
CA SER A 141 9.98 0.21 7.03
C SER A 141 10.60 1.45 6.39
N MET A 142 9.90 2.59 6.36
CA MET A 142 10.46 3.84 5.85
C MET A 142 11.50 4.46 6.80
N PHE A 143 11.54 4.07 8.07
CA PHE A 143 12.61 4.48 8.99
C PHE A 143 13.92 3.72 8.75
N ILE A 144 13.92 2.66 7.94
CA ILE A 144 15.13 1.98 7.53
C ILE A 144 15.90 2.88 6.55
N PRO A 145 17.20 3.15 6.80
CA PRO A 145 17.98 4.06 5.98
C PRO A 145 18.06 3.60 4.52
N VAL A 146 17.97 4.57 3.60
CA VAL A 146 18.14 4.34 2.18
C VAL A 146 19.60 3.95 1.88
N GLY A 147 19.82 2.84 1.17
CA GLY A 147 21.15 2.39 0.73
C GLY A 147 21.56 0.99 1.19
N SER A 148 20.95 0.40 2.23
CA SER A 148 21.27 -0.97 2.66
C SER A 148 20.68 -2.05 1.75
N GLY A 149 19.76 -1.70 0.84
CA GLY A 149 18.99 -2.64 0.02
C GLY A 149 17.93 -3.43 0.80
N GLU A 150 18.10 -3.59 2.12
CA GLU A 150 17.21 -4.32 3.03
C GLU A 150 15.80 -3.73 3.08
N ARG A 151 15.67 -2.39 2.96
CA ARG A 151 14.37 -1.70 2.93
C ARG A 151 13.47 -2.18 1.79
N LEU A 152 14.04 -2.40 0.60
CA LEU A 152 13.28 -2.89 -0.56
C LEU A 152 12.86 -4.35 -0.35
N GLY A 153 13.77 -5.20 0.11
CA GLY A 153 13.49 -6.60 0.42
C GLY A 153 12.39 -6.76 1.48
N PHE A 154 12.41 -5.92 2.52
CA PHE A 154 11.37 -5.90 3.55
C PHE A 154 10.00 -5.51 2.98
N LYS A 155 9.92 -4.42 2.18
CA LYS A 155 8.66 -3.99 1.54
C LYS A 155 8.08 -5.02 0.57
N ILE A 156 8.93 -5.71 -0.20
CA ILE A 156 8.49 -6.80 -1.09
C ILE A 156 7.88 -7.94 -0.26
N THR A 157 8.53 -8.34 0.82
CA THR A 157 8.03 -9.38 1.73
C THR A 157 6.69 -9.00 2.35
N LEU A 158 6.51 -7.72 2.74
CA LEU A 158 5.23 -7.22 3.24
C LEU A 158 4.12 -7.30 2.20
N ILE A 159 4.38 -6.90 0.94
CA ILE A 159 3.40 -6.99 -0.15
C ILE A 159 3.02 -8.44 -0.44
N LEU A 160 4.00 -9.36 -0.39
CA LEU A 160 3.74 -10.80 -0.55
C LEU A 160 2.84 -11.32 0.58
N GLY A 161 3.17 -11.01 1.84
CA GLY A 161 2.34 -11.39 2.98
C GLY A 161 0.92 -10.80 2.91
N PHE A 162 0.79 -9.55 2.44
CA PHE A 162 -0.52 -8.92 2.25
C PHE A 162 -1.32 -9.59 1.12
N SER A 163 -0.65 -10.01 0.04
CA SER A 163 -1.28 -10.77 -1.06
C SER A 163 -1.80 -12.13 -0.59
N VAL A 164 -1.08 -12.81 0.31
CA VAL A 164 -1.55 -14.04 0.96
C VAL A 164 -2.79 -13.77 1.82
N LEU A 165 -2.81 -12.67 2.59
CA LEU A 165 -3.99 -12.27 3.36
C LEU A 165 -5.21 -12.04 2.45
N LEU A 166 -5.01 -11.42 1.29
CA LEU A 166 -6.07 -11.20 0.30
C LEU A 166 -6.59 -12.52 -0.30
N LEU A 167 -5.70 -13.50 -0.52
CA LEU A 167 -6.08 -14.84 -0.96
C LEU A 167 -6.93 -15.57 0.09
N ILE A 168 -6.56 -15.45 1.38
CA ILE A 168 -7.37 -15.99 2.49
C ILE A 168 -8.75 -15.33 2.51
N LEU A 169 -8.82 -14.00 2.34
CA LEU A 169 -10.10 -13.29 2.25
C LEU A 169 -10.96 -13.80 1.09
N ASN A 170 -10.36 -14.01 -0.09
CA ASN A 170 -11.08 -14.53 -1.26
C ASN A 170 -11.66 -15.94 -1.01
N GLY A 171 -10.94 -16.80 -0.29
CA GLY A 171 -11.44 -18.13 0.08
C GLY A 171 -12.58 -18.12 1.11
N MET A 172 -12.74 -17.03 1.88
CA MET A 172 -13.78 -16.90 2.91
C MET A 172 -15.06 -16.24 2.42
N VAL A 173 -14.97 -15.44 1.35
CA VAL A 173 -16.10 -14.69 0.79
C VAL A 173 -16.79 -15.53 -0.29
N PRO A 174 -18.11 -15.76 -0.21
CA PRO A 174 -18.82 -16.49 -1.26
C PRO A 174 -18.86 -15.65 -2.54
N SER A 175 -18.85 -16.32 -3.70
CA SER A 175 -19.02 -15.64 -4.99
C SER A 175 -20.34 -14.88 -5.05
N SER A 176 -20.29 -13.59 -5.38
CA SER A 176 -21.46 -12.72 -5.55
C SER A 176 -21.17 -11.71 -6.66
N ASP A 177 -22.23 -11.09 -7.20
CA ASP A 177 -22.14 -10.12 -8.28
C ASP A 177 -21.43 -8.81 -7.87
N SER A 178 -21.37 -8.51 -6.57
CA SER A 178 -20.75 -7.29 -6.03
C SER A 178 -19.60 -7.60 -5.07
N PRO A 179 -18.43 -6.92 -5.20
CA PRO A 179 -17.31 -7.13 -4.28
C PRO A 179 -17.66 -6.60 -2.87
N PRO A 180 -17.22 -7.28 -1.80
CA PRO A 180 -17.43 -6.82 -0.43
C PRO A 180 -16.60 -5.57 -0.14
N ILE A 181 -17.13 -4.68 0.71
CA ILE A 181 -16.45 -3.45 1.12
C ILE A 181 -15.09 -3.72 1.78
N LEU A 182 -14.98 -4.83 2.53
CA LEU A 182 -13.72 -5.30 3.10
C LEU A 182 -12.69 -5.64 2.01
N GLY A 183 -13.13 -6.24 0.89
CA GLY A 183 -12.25 -6.55 -0.24
C GLY A 183 -11.73 -5.28 -0.91
N ILE A 184 -12.60 -4.28 -1.11
CA ILE A 184 -12.22 -2.97 -1.64
C ILE A 184 -11.18 -2.31 -0.71
N PHE A 185 -11.41 -2.35 0.60
CA PHE A 185 -10.46 -1.83 1.60
C PHE A 185 -9.09 -2.50 1.50
N CYS A 186 -9.04 -3.84 1.42
CA CYS A 186 -7.77 -4.56 1.29
C CYS A 186 -7.05 -4.20 -0.02
N VAL A 187 -7.76 -4.06 -1.13
CA VAL A 187 -7.15 -3.65 -2.41
C VAL A 187 -6.61 -2.22 -2.34
N VAL A 188 -7.32 -1.29 -1.70
CA VAL A 188 -6.84 0.08 -1.46
C VAL A 188 -5.57 0.05 -0.60
N CYS A 189 -5.53 -0.73 0.48
CA CYS A 189 -4.33 -0.88 1.30
C CYS A 189 -3.14 -1.42 0.49
N LEU A 190 -3.36 -2.47 -0.30
CA LEU A 190 -2.33 -3.02 -1.18
C LEU A 190 -1.84 -1.98 -2.18
N SER A 191 -2.73 -1.17 -2.78
CA SER A 191 -2.32 -0.11 -3.70
C SER A 191 -1.41 0.92 -3.01
N VAL A 192 -1.72 1.30 -1.76
CA VAL A 192 -0.91 2.24 -0.97
C VAL A 192 0.47 1.66 -0.64
N MET A 193 0.55 0.37 -0.31
CA MET A 193 1.83 -0.33 -0.13
C MET A 193 2.64 -0.39 -1.44
N VAL A 194 1.98 -0.58 -2.58
CA VAL A 194 2.64 -0.54 -3.90
C VAL A 194 3.18 0.87 -4.22
N PHE A 195 2.42 1.93 -3.94
CA PHE A 195 2.93 3.29 -4.10
C PHE A 195 4.12 3.57 -3.16
N SER A 196 4.10 3.01 -1.95
CA SER A 196 5.16 3.13 -0.94
C SER A 196 6.47 2.46 -1.39
N ILE A 197 6.42 1.28 -2.02
CA ILE A 197 7.62 0.65 -2.60
C ILE A 197 8.12 1.38 -3.85
N ILE A 198 7.24 1.87 -4.74
CA ILE A 198 7.65 2.68 -5.90
C ILE A 198 8.40 3.93 -5.44
N GLY A 199 7.91 4.62 -4.41
CA GLY A 199 8.60 5.74 -3.79
C GLY A 199 9.98 5.35 -3.23
N SER A 200 10.08 4.18 -2.60
CA SER A 200 11.36 3.67 -2.05
C SER A 200 12.35 3.27 -3.15
N ILE A 201 11.87 2.77 -4.29
CA ILE A 201 12.71 2.49 -5.47
C ILE A 201 13.24 3.81 -6.03
N LEU A 202 12.39 4.85 -6.13
CA LEU A 202 12.80 6.17 -6.58
C LEU A 202 13.88 6.77 -5.69
N THR A 203 13.72 6.72 -4.36
CA THR A 203 14.75 7.21 -3.42
C THR A 203 16.04 6.43 -3.52
N ASN A 204 15.96 5.09 -3.69
CA ASN A 204 17.16 4.26 -3.88
C ASN A 204 17.86 4.55 -5.22
N TYR A 205 17.09 4.81 -6.27
CA TYR A 205 17.63 5.23 -7.57
C TYR A 205 18.31 6.59 -7.50
N MET A 206 17.72 7.56 -6.80
CA MET A 206 18.35 8.86 -6.54
C MET A 206 19.65 8.72 -5.72
N MET A 207 19.67 7.79 -4.75
CA MET A 207 20.88 7.47 -4.00
C MET A 207 21.97 6.88 -4.88
N ALA A 208 21.63 5.96 -5.79
CA ALA A 208 22.59 5.40 -6.74
C ALA A 208 23.11 6.44 -7.76
N LEU A 209 22.25 7.40 -8.15
CA LEU A 209 22.68 8.55 -8.95
C LEU A 209 23.70 9.44 -8.22
N SER A 210 23.59 9.54 -6.89
CA SER A 210 24.56 10.27 -6.06
C SER A 210 25.99 9.72 -6.18
N ASP A 211 26.17 8.44 -6.46
CA ASP A 211 27.48 7.81 -6.61
C ASP A 211 28.04 7.94 -8.03
N THR A 212 27.18 8.12 -9.04
CA THR A 212 27.56 8.06 -10.47
C THR A 212 27.56 9.41 -11.17
N ARG A 213 26.74 10.38 -10.73
CA ARG A 213 26.57 11.68 -11.39
C ARG A 213 26.78 12.84 -10.43
N PRO A 214 27.79 13.71 -10.66
CA PRO A 214 28.06 14.80 -9.74
C PRO A 214 27.08 15.99 -9.89
N ASN A 215 26.48 16.20 -11.06
CA ASN A 215 25.70 17.42 -11.30
C ASN A 215 24.20 17.19 -11.07
N VAL A 216 23.65 17.84 -10.04
CA VAL A 216 22.20 17.93 -9.80
C VAL A 216 21.59 18.95 -10.78
N PRO A 217 20.49 18.62 -11.49
CA PRO A 217 19.81 19.59 -12.34
C PRO A 217 19.34 20.83 -11.57
N ASN A 218 19.43 22.02 -12.18
CA ASN A 218 19.10 23.29 -11.51
C ASN A 218 17.63 23.37 -11.05
N TRP A 219 16.71 22.69 -11.75
CA TRP A 219 15.31 22.59 -11.33
C TRP A 219 15.16 21.79 -10.04
N VAL A 220 15.95 20.74 -9.85
CA VAL A 220 15.98 19.93 -8.62
C VAL A 220 16.53 20.76 -7.46
N LYS A 221 17.62 21.53 -7.66
CA LYS A 221 18.16 22.42 -6.61
C LYS A 221 17.14 23.45 -6.15
N THR A 222 16.45 24.10 -7.09
CA THR A 222 15.42 25.10 -6.80
C THR A 222 14.22 24.48 -6.07
N TRP A 223 13.82 23.27 -6.49
CA TRP A 223 12.74 22.52 -5.87
C TRP A 223 13.11 22.07 -4.44
N ILE A 224 14.31 21.52 -4.24
CA ILE A 224 14.82 21.12 -2.92
C ILE A 224 14.81 22.33 -2.00
N LEU A 225 15.44 23.46 -2.35
CA LEU A 225 15.49 24.64 -1.48
C LEU A 225 14.10 25.14 -1.07
N LYS A 226 13.16 25.18 -2.03
CA LYS A 226 11.77 25.59 -1.77
C LYS A 226 11.04 24.59 -0.87
N CYS A 227 11.26 23.30 -1.09
CA CYS A 227 10.64 22.23 -0.30
C CYS A 227 11.24 22.14 1.11
N LEU A 228 12.57 22.22 1.24
CA LEU A 228 13.32 22.22 2.50
C LEU A 228 12.89 23.38 3.40
N SER A 229 12.70 24.57 2.84
CA SER A 229 12.22 25.74 3.57
C SER A 229 10.80 25.58 4.12
N ARG A 230 9.96 24.79 3.45
CA ARG A 230 8.52 24.68 3.72
C ARG A 230 8.16 23.42 4.53
N VAL A 231 8.89 22.33 4.34
CA VAL A 231 8.58 21.00 4.89
C VAL A 231 9.48 20.65 6.09
N LEU A 232 10.73 21.11 6.12
CA LEU A 232 11.71 20.62 7.11
C LEU A 232 12.00 21.57 8.26
N LEU A 233 11.68 22.88 8.19
CA LEU A 233 11.86 23.87 9.28
C LEU A 233 13.20 23.74 10.06
N PHE A 234 14.23 23.19 9.42
CA PHE A 234 15.56 23.00 9.97
C PHE A 234 16.49 24.03 9.32
N LYS A 235 16.95 24.95 10.16
CA LYS A 235 18.00 25.93 9.88
C LYS A 235 19.31 25.16 9.65
N LEU A 236 19.68 24.93 8.40
CA LEU A 236 21.01 24.41 8.09
C LEU A 236 22.04 25.49 8.42
N TYR A 237 22.86 25.22 9.43
CA TYR A 237 24.09 25.95 9.69
C TYR A 237 25.00 25.76 8.48
N LYS A 238 25.21 26.86 7.74
CA LYS A 238 26.09 26.92 6.58
C LYS A 238 27.51 27.00 7.13
N ASP A 239 28.25 25.90 7.02
CA ASP A 239 29.67 25.90 7.40
C ASP A 239 30.45 26.92 6.56
N GLU A 240 31.30 27.64 7.27
CA GLU A 240 32.00 28.87 6.90
C GLU A 240 32.97 28.63 5.74
N LYS A 241 32.64 29.16 4.55
CA LYS A 241 33.49 29.13 3.34
C LYS A 241 34.29 30.43 3.17
N ASP A 242 34.88 30.97 4.23
CA ASP A 242 35.59 32.28 4.17
C ASP A 242 37.11 32.25 4.44
N LEU A 243 37.79 31.09 4.41
CA LEU A 243 39.23 31.01 4.74
C LEU A 243 40.17 30.56 3.61
N VAL A 244 39.70 30.44 2.36
CA VAL A 244 40.56 29.98 1.23
C VAL A 244 40.64 31.00 0.06
N VAL A 245 40.04 32.19 0.17
CA VAL A 245 40.07 33.21 -0.89
C VAL A 245 41.43 33.94 -1.00
N SER A 246 42.38 33.70 -0.08
CA SER A 246 43.62 34.49 0.01
C SER A 246 44.78 34.05 -0.89
N ILE A 247 44.64 33.01 -1.72
CA ILE A 247 45.79 32.44 -2.48
C ILE A 247 45.73 32.74 -4.00
N ASP A 248 44.55 32.94 -4.58
CA ASP A 248 44.45 33.20 -6.04
C ASP A 248 44.88 34.61 -6.46
N THR A 249 44.89 35.58 -5.54
CA THR A 249 45.33 36.96 -5.82
C THR A 249 46.84 37.14 -5.89
N VAL A 250 47.63 36.16 -5.45
CA VAL A 250 49.10 36.27 -5.43
C VAL A 250 49.73 35.78 -6.75
N ILE A 251 49.01 34.97 -7.53
CA ILE A 251 49.54 34.36 -8.76
C ILE A 251 49.40 35.29 -9.99
N SER A 252 48.57 36.33 -9.93
CA SER A 252 48.33 37.26 -11.04
C SER A 252 49.33 38.43 -11.16
N LEU A 253 50.48 38.40 -10.46
CA LEU A 253 51.45 39.51 -10.44
C LEU A 253 52.83 39.21 -11.05
N SER A 254 53.01 38.12 -11.79
CA SER A 254 54.29 37.82 -12.42
C SER A 254 54.17 37.51 -13.92
N ASP A 255 53.73 38.50 -14.70
CA ASP A 255 53.95 38.57 -16.14
C ASP A 255 54.87 39.77 -16.44
N PRO A 256 56.10 39.58 -16.96
CA PRO A 256 56.83 40.64 -17.63
C PRO A 256 56.86 40.36 -19.14
N ASN A 257 56.12 41.14 -19.93
CA ASN A 257 56.33 41.25 -21.37
C ASN A 257 55.87 42.62 -21.91
N VAL A 258 56.82 43.56 -22.04
CA VAL A 258 56.86 44.77 -22.91
C VAL A 258 58.37 45.13 -22.96
N MET A 259 59.13 45.36 -24.05
CA MET A 259 58.90 45.91 -25.39
C MET A 259 60.04 45.48 -26.36
N ASN A 260 59.75 45.51 -27.66
CA ASN A 260 60.63 45.27 -28.84
C ASN A 260 61.85 46.21 -28.97
N THR A 261 62.92 45.82 -29.69
CA THR A 261 63.26 46.22 -31.09
C THR A 261 64.70 45.86 -31.52
N ASP A 262 64.79 45.22 -32.69
CA ASP A 262 65.69 45.43 -33.86
C ASP A 262 67.24 45.39 -33.85
N ASN A 263 67.73 44.62 -34.84
CA ASN A 263 68.89 44.77 -35.74
C ASN A 263 70.28 44.13 -35.40
N GLN A 264 70.68 43.25 -36.32
CA GLN A 264 72.01 42.66 -36.62
C GLN A 264 72.81 43.68 -37.50
N PRO A 265 74.19 43.72 -37.59
CA PRO A 265 75.04 42.58 -37.95
C PRO A 265 76.49 42.46 -37.38
N ASP A 266 76.97 41.21 -37.43
CA ASP A 266 78.30 40.62 -37.65
C ASP A 266 79.60 41.37 -37.26
N MET A 267 80.47 40.73 -36.45
CA MET A 267 81.85 40.33 -36.81
C MET A 267 82.50 39.41 -35.76
N GLU A 268 83.26 38.42 -36.23
CA GLU A 268 83.97 37.36 -35.48
C GLU A 268 85.03 37.88 -34.49
N LEU A 269 85.31 37.13 -33.40
CA LEU A 269 86.57 36.35 -33.23
C LEU A 269 86.78 35.87 -31.77
N GLN A 270 86.75 34.54 -31.61
CA GLN A 270 87.49 33.66 -30.70
C GLN A 270 87.50 33.81 -29.15
N LYS A 271 87.22 32.64 -28.55
CA LYS A 271 87.90 32.00 -27.39
C LYS A 271 87.68 32.62 -26.00
N LYS A 272 86.90 31.95 -25.16
CA LYS A 272 87.42 30.89 -24.26
C LYS A 272 86.28 30.23 -23.46
N THR A 273 86.33 28.91 -23.50
CA THR A 273 85.69 27.89 -22.67
C THR A 273 85.59 28.28 -21.19
N GLU A 274 84.37 28.53 -20.70
CA GLU A 274 83.93 28.32 -19.30
C GLU A 274 82.40 28.52 -19.06
N ASP A 275 81.59 28.73 -20.11
CA ASP A 275 80.17 29.12 -19.95
C ASP A 275 79.15 27.99 -20.26
N SER A 276 79.59 26.86 -20.80
CA SER A 276 78.69 25.75 -21.20
C SER A 276 78.08 25.00 -20.01
N ASP A 277 78.77 24.91 -18.87
CA ASP A 277 78.28 24.17 -17.70
C ASP A 277 77.26 24.97 -16.88
N LYS A 278 77.23 26.30 -16.98
CA LYS A 278 76.22 27.14 -16.29
C LYS A 278 74.91 27.20 -17.07
N GLU A 279 74.93 27.37 -18.39
CA GLU A 279 73.71 27.36 -19.20
C GLU A 279 73.02 25.98 -19.22
N ILE A 280 73.78 24.88 -19.25
CA ILE A 280 73.23 23.52 -19.16
C ILE A 280 72.61 23.26 -17.79
N LYS A 281 73.23 23.74 -16.70
CA LYS A 281 72.71 23.58 -15.34
C LYS A 281 71.44 24.40 -15.10
N VAL A 282 71.38 25.63 -15.63
CA VAL A 282 70.20 26.51 -15.56
C VAL A 282 69.04 25.95 -16.39
N THR A 283 69.29 25.47 -17.62
CA THR A 283 68.25 24.85 -18.45
C THR A 283 67.72 23.54 -17.85
N LEU A 284 68.59 22.75 -17.20
CA LEU A 284 68.23 21.53 -16.50
C LEU A 284 67.38 21.81 -15.24
N GLU A 285 67.74 22.83 -14.46
CA GLU A 285 66.94 23.30 -13.31
C GLU A 285 65.57 23.83 -13.72
N VAL A 286 65.48 24.61 -14.81
CA VAL A 286 64.20 25.10 -15.36
C VAL A 286 63.33 23.94 -15.88
N SER A 287 63.95 22.92 -16.50
CA SER A 287 63.23 21.72 -16.95
C SER A 287 62.68 20.90 -15.77
N PHE A 288 63.42 20.85 -14.66
CA PHE A 288 63.00 20.21 -13.43
C PHE A 288 61.86 20.98 -12.76
N LEU A 289 61.96 22.31 -12.69
CA LEU A 289 60.91 23.18 -12.16
C LEU A 289 59.59 23.06 -12.95
N LYS A 290 59.66 22.99 -14.29
CA LYS A 290 58.47 22.76 -15.14
C LYS A 290 57.80 21.42 -14.88
N ARG A 291 58.57 20.35 -14.64
CA ARG A 291 58.04 19.03 -14.26
C ARG A 291 57.39 19.05 -12.88
N LEU A 292 57.97 19.79 -11.94
CA LEU A 292 57.47 19.91 -10.57
C LEU A 292 56.17 20.73 -10.55
N LEU A 293 56.12 21.83 -11.30
CA LEU A 293 54.90 22.63 -11.50
C LEU A 293 53.77 21.80 -12.14
N SER A 294 54.07 21.00 -13.17
CA SER A 294 53.04 20.17 -13.82
C SER A 294 52.52 19.06 -12.90
N ALA A 295 53.39 18.49 -12.06
CA ALA A 295 52.99 17.51 -11.04
C ALA A 295 52.09 18.14 -9.97
N VAL A 296 52.44 19.34 -9.48
CA VAL A 296 51.63 20.09 -8.50
C VAL A 296 50.29 20.50 -9.09
N LEU A 297 50.26 21.01 -10.33
CA LEU A 297 49.01 21.32 -11.04
C LEU A 297 48.12 20.10 -11.22
N LYS A 298 48.71 18.94 -11.50
CA LYS A 298 47.98 17.67 -11.63
C LYS A 298 47.38 17.24 -10.29
N ILE A 299 48.15 17.32 -9.20
CA ILE A 299 47.66 17.02 -7.84
C ILE A 299 46.55 17.99 -7.46
N HIS A 300 46.71 19.30 -7.72
CA HIS A 300 45.69 20.29 -7.42
C HIS A 300 44.40 20.03 -8.21
N LYS A 301 44.53 19.66 -9.49
CA LYS A 301 43.40 19.29 -10.35
C LYS A 301 42.70 18.02 -9.85
N ASP A 302 43.44 17.00 -9.43
CA ASP A 302 42.88 15.76 -8.88
C ASP A 302 42.21 15.99 -7.52
N LEU A 303 42.81 16.81 -6.65
CA LEU A 303 42.21 17.22 -5.38
C LEU A 303 40.93 18.03 -5.59
N ASN A 304 40.92 18.97 -6.54
CA ASN A 304 39.75 19.77 -6.84
C ASN A 304 38.63 18.92 -7.47
N LEU A 305 38.98 17.95 -8.32
CA LEU A 305 38.02 17.00 -8.91
C LEU A 305 37.46 16.03 -7.86
N SER A 306 38.29 15.59 -6.91
CA SER A 306 37.87 14.79 -5.75
C SER A 306 36.93 15.59 -4.83
N LYS A 307 37.29 16.84 -4.52
CA LYS A 307 36.46 17.76 -3.72
C LYS A 307 35.12 18.03 -4.39
N ASN A 308 35.10 18.31 -5.69
CA ASN A 308 33.86 18.51 -6.45
C ASN A 308 32.99 17.24 -6.50
N LYS A 309 33.58 16.05 -6.58
CA LYS A 309 32.83 14.77 -6.48
C LYS A 309 32.24 14.58 -5.07
N GLN A 310 32.99 14.93 -4.02
CA GLN A 310 32.54 14.85 -2.63
C GLN A 310 31.38 15.83 -2.36
N ASP A 311 31.53 17.09 -2.80
CA ASP A 311 30.52 18.14 -2.66
C ASP A 311 29.24 17.76 -3.44
N ALA A 312 29.39 17.27 -4.67
CA ALA A 312 28.27 16.78 -5.48
C ALA A 312 27.53 15.59 -4.86
N LYS A 313 28.27 14.61 -4.31
CA LYS A 313 27.72 13.48 -3.59
C LYS A 313 26.95 13.93 -2.36
N SER A 314 27.38 15.01 -1.69
CA SER A 314 26.66 15.59 -0.56
C SER A 314 25.30 16.21 -0.96
N GLU A 315 25.20 16.83 -2.14
CA GLU A 315 23.96 17.46 -2.62
C GLU A 315 22.88 16.45 -3.04
N TRP A 316 23.25 15.40 -3.79
CA TRP A 316 22.32 14.32 -4.17
C TRP A 316 21.86 13.50 -2.97
N TYR A 317 22.75 13.25 -2.01
CA TYR A 317 22.40 12.63 -0.74
C TYR A 317 21.34 13.44 0.02
N LEU A 318 21.53 14.77 0.13
CA LEU A 318 20.55 15.66 0.75
C LEU A 318 19.22 15.66 -0.02
N ALA A 319 19.27 15.68 -1.35
CA ALA A 319 18.09 15.59 -2.21
C ALA A 319 17.28 14.32 -1.96
N ALA A 320 17.94 13.16 -1.94
CA ALA A 320 17.31 11.88 -1.71
C ALA A 320 16.65 11.81 -0.33
N LEU A 321 17.28 12.38 0.70
CA LEU A 321 16.74 12.43 2.07
C LEU A 321 15.49 13.31 2.16
N VAL A 322 15.48 14.46 1.47
CA VAL A 322 14.31 15.36 1.41
C VAL A 322 13.14 14.68 0.71
N VAL A 323 13.41 14.00 -0.42
CA VAL A 323 12.39 13.23 -1.14
C VAL A 323 11.85 12.09 -0.31
N ASP A 324 12.70 11.34 0.39
CA ASP A 324 12.29 10.25 1.28
C ASP A 324 11.37 10.75 2.41
N ARG A 325 11.71 11.87 3.05
CA ARG A 325 10.86 12.51 4.07
C ARG A 325 9.53 13.01 3.50
N LEU A 326 9.52 13.56 2.28
CA LEU A 326 8.29 13.99 1.61
C LEU A 326 7.37 12.79 1.32
N ILE A 327 7.93 11.71 0.78
CA ILE A 327 7.19 10.47 0.52
C ILE A 327 6.61 9.91 1.81
N LEU A 328 7.37 9.90 2.91
CA LEU A 328 6.89 9.50 4.24
C LEU A 328 5.69 10.35 4.69
N ILE A 329 5.78 11.68 4.60
CA ILE A 329 4.69 12.58 5.00
C ILE A 329 3.44 12.33 4.14
N CYS A 330 3.59 12.25 2.82
CA CYS A 330 2.48 11.96 1.92
C CYS A 330 1.84 10.60 2.23
N HIS A 331 2.65 9.57 2.44
CA HIS A 331 2.19 8.23 2.78
C HIS A 331 1.43 8.22 4.12
N LEU A 332 1.96 8.90 5.14
CA LEU A 332 1.32 9.01 6.46
C LEU A 332 -0.03 9.73 6.35
N ILE A 333 -0.13 10.82 5.58
CA ILE A 333 -1.40 11.52 5.33
C ILE A 333 -2.42 10.59 4.65
N ILE A 334 -2.00 9.86 3.60
CA ILE A 334 -2.87 8.92 2.88
C ILE A 334 -3.39 7.84 3.82
N VAL A 335 -2.51 7.25 4.65
CA VAL A 335 -2.90 6.22 5.61
C VAL A 335 -3.87 6.78 6.66
N ILE A 336 -3.61 7.96 7.22
CA ILE A 336 -4.54 8.61 8.16
C ILE A 336 -5.92 8.82 7.53
N ILE A 337 -5.98 9.29 6.29
CA ILE A 337 -7.25 9.50 5.58
C ILE A 337 -8.01 8.17 5.44
N ILE A 338 -7.33 7.10 5.03
CA ILE A 338 -7.94 5.78 4.85
C ILE A 338 -8.46 5.23 6.19
N PHE A 339 -7.67 5.30 7.26
CA PHE A 339 -8.12 4.85 8.59
C PHE A 339 -9.27 5.71 9.13
N SER A 340 -9.27 7.02 8.87
CA SER A 340 -10.37 7.90 9.24
C SER A 340 -11.67 7.54 8.52
N ILE A 341 -11.60 7.27 7.21
CA ILE A 341 -12.74 6.79 6.43
C ILE A 341 -13.24 5.45 6.98
N LEU A 342 -12.33 4.52 7.30
CA LEU A 342 -12.71 3.23 7.89
C LEU A 342 -13.44 3.40 9.22
N ILE A 343 -12.95 4.25 10.11
CA ILE A 343 -13.60 4.55 11.39
C ILE A 343 -14.98 5.16 11.17
N ILE A 344 -15.14 6.09 10.22
CA ILE A 344 -16.43 6.70 9.90
C ILE A 344 -17.42 5.65 9.37
N VAL A 345 -16.98 4.78 8.46
CA VAL A 345 -17.82 3.67 7.95
C VAL A 345 -18.21 2.72 9.09
N TRP A 346 -17.30 2.42 10.00
CA TRP A 346 -17.60 1.57 11.15
C TRP A 346 -18.55 2.22 12.17
N ALA A 347 -18.37 3.51 12.43
CA ALA A 347 -19.21 4.29 13.33
C ALA A 347 -20.63 4.46 12.78
N THR A 348 -20.77 4.70 11.48
CA THR A 348 -22.09 4.78 10.84
C THR A 348 -22.83 3.44 10.92
N GLU A 349 -22.16 2.32 10.65
CA GLU A 349 -22.80 0.99 10.72
C GLU A 349 -23.14 0.56 12.16
N THR A 350 -22.47 1.09 13.19
CA THR A 350 -22.85 0.84 14.60
C THR A 350 -24.02 1.70 15.08
N ILE A 351 -24.30 2.84 14.43
CA ILE A 351 -25.42 3.73 14.77
C ILE A 351 -26.75 3.27 14.16
N TYR A 352 -26.72 2.49 13.06
CA TYR A 352 -27.92 1.97 12.38
C TYR A 352 -28.31 0.53 12.77
N VAL A 353 -27.81 0.02 13.90
CA VAL A 353 -28.15 -1.31 14.45
C VAL A 353 -29.02 -1.17 15.68
#